data_AF-A0A2G9YY50-F1
#
_entry.id   AF-A0A2G9YY50-F1
#
_cell.length_a   1.000
_cell.length_b   1.000
_cell.length_c   1.000
_cell.angle_alpha   90.00
_cell.angle_beta   90.00
_cell.angle_gamma   90.00
#
_symmetry.space_group_name_H-M   'P 1'
#
loop_
_entity.id
_entity.type
_entity.pdbx_description
1 polymer ?
#
loop_
_entity_poly.entity_id
_entity_poly.type
_entity_poly.pdbx_seq_one_letter_code
_entity_poly.pdbx_strand_id
1 'polypeptide(L)' 'MEVLYDDRDVSPGEKFADADLIGIPTRVVVSEKSIQKKGYELKKRNENTVRILGKKEILECIKAD' A
#
# COMPACT_ATOMS: atom_id res chain seq x y z
N MET A 1 9.21 10.04 7.75
CA MET A 1 8.44 8.93 7.16
C MET A 1 9.25 7.68 7.35
N GLU A 2 8.74 6.76 8.15
CA GLU A 2 9.32 5.42 8.29
C GLU A 2 8.58 4.47 7.34
N VAL A 3 9.31 3.51 6.76
CA VAL A 3 8.78 2.60 5.74
C VAL A 3 9.17 1.18 6.13
N LEU A 4 8.17 0.30 6.16
CA LEU A 4 8.37 -1.14 6.24
C LEU A 4 8.15 -1.74 4.85
N TYR A 5 9.15 -2.44 4.33
CA TYR A 5 9.07 -3.15 3.06
C TYR A 5 8.90 -4.65 3.33
N ASP A 6 7.88 -5.25 2.74
CA ASP A 6 7.55 -6.67 2.91
C ASP A 6 7.55 -7.41 1.55
N ASP A 7 8.69 -8.00 1.23
CA ASP A 7 8.92 -8.82 0.03
C ASP A 7 8.88 -10.33 0.31
N ARG A 8 8.43 -10.75 1.50
CA ARG A 8 8.35 -12.18 1.88
C ARG A 8 7.54 -12.98 0.86
N ASP A 9 7.93 -14.23 0.61
CA ASP A 9 7.20 -15.15 -0.27
C ASP A 9 6.02 -15.80 0.47
N VAL A 10 5.05 -14.96 0.84
CA VAL A 10 3.82 -15.34 1.54
C VAL A 10 2.61 -14.69 0.86
N SER A 11 1.41 -15.20 1.16
CA SER A 11 0.19 -14.70 0.53
C SER A 11 -0.07 -13.21 0.83
N PRO A 12 -0.69 -12.46 -0.09
CA PRO A 12 -1.03 -11.05 0.17
C PRO A 12 -1.89 -10.86 1.42
N GLY A 13 -2.81 -11.80 1.69
CA GLY A 13 -3.67 -11.75 2.89
C GLY A 13 -2.87 -11.81 4.18
N GLU A 14 -1.83 -12.63 4.23
CA GLU A 14 -0.93 -12.75 5.38
C GLU A 14 -0.14 -11.45 5.60
N LYS A 15 0.43 -10.88 4.54
CA LYS A 15 1.09 -9.55 4.61
C LYS A 15 0.14 -8.46 5.11
N PHE A 16 -1.12 -8.51 4.68
CA PHE A 16 -2.12 -7.52 5.08
C PHE A 16 -2.49 -7.66 6.55
N ALA A 17 -2.66 -8.89 7.03
CA ALA A 17 -2.93 -9.16 8.45
C ALA A 17 -1.78 -8.66 9.33
N ASP A 18 -0.53 -8.93 8.94
CA ASP A 18 0.65 -8.46 9.68
C ASP A 18 0.74 -6.93 9.69
N ALA A 19 0.56 -6.27 8.53
CA ALA A 19 0.57 -4.82 8.44
C ALA A 19 -0.55 -4.17 9.28
N ASP A 20 -1.74 -4.79 9.31
CA ASP A 20 -2.88 -4.32 10.09
C ASP A 20 -2.64 -4.53 11.60
N LEU A 21 -1.96 -5.63 11.99
CA LEU A 21 -1.58 -5.95 13.36
C LEU A 21 -0.50 -5.01 13.91
N ILE A 22 0.53 -4.73 13.11
CA ILE A 22 1.59 -3.76 13.43
C ILE A 22 1.02 -2.33 13.50
N GLY A 23 -0.14 -2.11 12.86
CA GLY A 23 -0.84 -0.84 12.89
C GLY A 23 -0.34 0.16 11.86
N ILE A 24 0.13 -0.33 10.71
CA ILE A 24 0.57 0.50 9.60
C ILE A 24 -0.59 1.42 9.14
N PRO A 25 -0.44 2.75 9.17
CA PRO A 25 -1.54 3.67 8.88
C PRO A 25 -1.92 3.68 7.39
N THR A 26 -0.92 3.49 6.52
CA THR A 26 -1.08 3.53 5.07
C THR A 26 -0.28 2.40 4.43
N ARG A 27 -0.94 1.61 3.58
CA ARG A 27 -0.35 0.50 2.85
C ARG A 27 -0.29 0.82 1.36
N VAL A 28 0.87 0.57 0.75
CA VAL A 28 1.06 0.60 -0.71
C VAL A 28 1.29 -0.82 -1.19
N VAL A 29 0.47 -1.30 -2.11
CA VAL A 29 0.58 -2.64 -2.70
C VAL A 29 1.03 -2.51 -4.15
N VAL A 30 2.04 -3.31 -4.51
CA VAL A 30 2.49 -3.49 -5.89
C VAL A 30 2.01 -4.84 -6.36
N SER A 31 1.19 -4.86 -7.41
CA SER A 31 0.63 -6.08 -8.00
C SER A 31 0.72 -6.02 -9.52
N GLU A 32 0.60 -7.16 -10.19
CA GLU A 32 0.52 -7.17 -11.66
C GLU A 32 -0.60 -6.26 -12.18
N LYS A 33 -1.75 -6.25 -11.49
CA LYS A 33 -2.90 -5.40 -11.79
C LYS A 33 -2.57 -3.91 -11.67
N SER A 34 -1.84 -3.51 -10.63
CA SER A 34 -1.44 -2.12 -10.44
C SER A 34 -0.44 -1.68 -11.51
N ILE A 35 0.53 -2.56 -11.83
CA ILE A 35 1.55 -2.33 -12.86
C ILE A 35 0.92 -2.19 -14.25
N GLN A 36 -0.04 -3.03 -14.61
CA GLN A 36 -0.79 -2.91 -15.88
C GLN A 36 -1.49 -1.56 -16.01
N LYS A 37 -1.92 -0.97 -14.89
CA LYS A 37 -2.54 0.36 -14.82
C LYS A 37 -1.53 1.49 -14.64
N LYS A 38 -0.23 1.21 -14.74
CA LYS A 38 0.88 2.16 -14.52
C LYS A 38 0.83 2.84 -13.15
N GLY A 39 0.35 2.12 -12.13
CA GLY A 39 0.11 2.67 -10.80
C GLY A 39 0.37 1.69 -9.67
N TYR A 40 0.01 2.16 -8.48
CA TYR A 40 0.24 1.52 -7.20
C TYR A 40 -1.05 1.60 -6.38
N GLU A 41 -1.37 0.54 -5.65
CA GLU A 41 -2.59 0.47 -4.85
C GLU A 41 -2.34 1.09 -3.47
N LEU A 42 -2.97 2.22 -3.18
CA LEU A 42 -2.93 2.89 -1.88
C LEU A 42 -4.20 2.53 -1.09
N LYS A 43 -4.01 2.07 0.15
CA LYS A 43 -5.09 1.81 1.11
C LYS A 43 -4.73 2.42 2.47
N LYS A 44 -5.58 3.29 3.01
CA LYS A 44 -5.48 3.72 4.41
C LYS A 44 -6.17 2.71 5.33
N ARG A 45 -5.68 2.57 6.56
CA ARG A 45 -6.24 1.61 7.53
C ARG A 45 -7.70 1.90 7.88
N ASN A 46 -8.09 3.18 7.90
CA ASN A 46 -9.44 3.66 8.18
C ASN A 46 -10.35 3.73 6.95
N GLU A 47 -9.86 3.34 5.76
CA GLU A 47 -10.63 3.37 4.52
C GLU A 47 -10.85 1.96 3.97
N ASN A 48 -12.06 1.70 3.49
CA ASN A 48 -12.40 0.47 2.76
C ASN A 48 -12.13 0.59 1.26
N THR A 49 -11.75 1.78 0.78
CA THR A 49 -11.46 2.03 -0.63
C THR A 49 -9.98 1.88 -0.93
N VAL A 50 -9.69 1.30 -2.10
CA VAL A 50 -8.33 1.21 -2.65
C VAL A 50 -8.25 2.14 -3.85
N ARG A 51 -7.22 2.99 -3.88
CA ARG A 51 -6.96 3.91 -4.98
C ARG A 51 -5.75 3.44 -5.77
N ILE A 52 -5.83 3.48 -7.10
CA ILE A 52 -4.67 3.25 -7.96
C ILE A 52 -4.13 4.61 -8.37
N LEU A 53 -2.91 4.90 -7.94
CA LEU A 53 -2.27 6.19 -8.13
C LEU A 53 -0.90 6.01 -8.79
N GLY A 54 -0.48 7.00 -9.57
CA GLY A 54 0.88 7.04 -10.10
C GLY A 54 1.91 7.27 -9.00
N LYS A 55 3.19 7.03 -9.31
CA LYS A 55 4.31 7.19 -8.36
C LYS A 55 4.33 8.56 -7.68
N LYS A 56 4.10 9.62 -8.46
CA LYS A 56 4.11 11.01 -7.97
C LYS A 56 2.96 11.27 -7.01
N GLU A 57 1.75 10.86 -7.38
CA GLU A 57 0.54 11.05 -6.57
C GLU A 57 0.62 10.32 -5.22
N ILE A 58 1.16 9.09 -5.19
CA ILE A 58 1.39 8.39 -3.92
C ILE A 58 2.32 9.18 -3.00
N LEU A 59 3.44 9.70 -3.52
CA LEU A 59 4.40 10.47 -2.73
C LEU A 59 3.79 11.75 -2.18
N GLU A 60 2.88 12.39 -2.92
CA GLU A 60 2.16 13.57 -2.46
C GLU A 60 1.14 13.20 -1.37
N CYS A 61 0.37 12.11 -1.55
CA CYS A 61 -0.58 11.65 -0.54
C CYS A 61 0.09 11.27 0.79
N ILE A 62 1.20 10.54 0.76
CA ILE A 62 1.86 10.07 1.99
C ILE A 62 2.58 11.21 2.74
N LYS A 63 3.03 12.26 2.05
CA LYS A 63 3.67 13.43 2.68
C LYS A 63 2.69 14.41 3.33
N ALA A 64 1.42 14.34 2.96
CA ALA A 64 0.39 15.28 3.40
C ALA A 64 -0.33 14.85 4.69
N ASP A 65 -0.17 13.58 5.11
CA ASP A 65 -0.59 13.03 6.40
C ASP A 65 0.56 13.09 7.43
#